data_AF-A0A930QN58-F1
#
_entry.id   AF-A0A930QN58-F1
#
_cell.length_a   1.000
_cell.length_b   1.000
_cell.length_c   1.000
_cell.angle_alpha   90.00
_cell.angle_beta   90.00
_cell.angle_gamma   90.00
#
_symmetry.space_group_name_H-M   'P 1'
#
loop_
_entity.id
_entity.type
_entity.pdbx_description
1 polymer ?
#
loop_
_entity_poly.entity_id
_entity_poly.type
_entity_poly.pdbx_seq_one_letter_code
_entity_poly.pdbx_strand_id
1 'polypeptide(L)'
;KNAMESHDIVQTNQLIDTLAISSASKELLKSIPLLNGKEDVIEHIYKLPLNQESQHATNNLVEIYSILKDYHLADYVHFDFGVIRDFHYYTGMVFEGYSPGLGFPLCGGGRYDDLLGKYGAPMTATGFALGMERVILARKRQNVNAQMAQKDVYIGYGEGQIQSAITRAKALRNEGNVVELAVVPQTKNEAASSGKQKGYVAFEYFA
;
A
#
# COMPACT_ATOMS: atom_id res chain seq x y z
N LYS A 1 3.07 2.92 -26.96
CA LYS A 1 3.33 3.38 -25.59
C LYS A 1 2.03 3.71 -24.88
N ASN A 2 1.32 4.77 -25.24
CA ASN A 2 0.05 5.16 -24.59
C ASN A 2 -0.99 4.02 -24.49
N ALA A 3 -1.16 3.22 -25.56
CA ALA A 3 -2.07 2.07 -25.53
C ALA A 3 -1.66 0.98 -24.52
N MET A 4 -0.36 0.80 -24.28
CA MET A 4 0.14 -0.14 -23.27
C MET A 4 0.02 0.45 -21.86
N GLU A 5 0.28 1.76 -21.69
CA GLU A 5 0.08 2.47 -20.42
C GLU A 5 -1.39 2.38 -19.95
N SER A 6 -2.34 2.45 -20.88
CA SER A 6 -3.77 2.28 -20.58
C SER A 6 -4.24 0.83 -20.51
N HIS A 7 -3.33 -0.16 -20.58
CA HIS A 7 -3.65 -1.59 -20.67
C HIS A 7 -4.65 -1.94 -21.79
N ASP A 8 -4.67 -1.18 -22.89
CA ASP A 8 -5.52 -1.44 -24.07
C ASP A 8 -4.78 -2.37 -25.04
N ILE A 9 -4.95 -3.68 -24.81
CA ILE A 9 -4.33 -4.73 -25.63
C ILE A 9 -4.84 -4.70 -27.06
N VAL A 10 -6.12 -4.35 -27.27
CA VAL A 10 -6.72 -4.32 -28.62
C VAL A 10 -6.08 -3.21 -29.45
N GLN A 11 -6.03 -1.99 -28.91
CA GLN A 11 -5.39 -0.88 -29.57
C GLN A 11 -3.88 -1.11 -29.75
N THR A 12 -3.22 -1.71 -28.75
CA THR A 12 -1.81 -2.08 -28.85
C THR A 12 -1.55 -3.00 -30.04
N ASN A 13 -2.37 -4.05 -30.21
CA ASN A 13 -2.23 -4.99 -31.32
C ASN A 13 -2.49 -4.33 -32.67
N GLN A 14 -3.52 -3.48 -32.78
CA GLN A 14 -3.81 -2.73 -34.01
C GLN A 14 -2.65 -1.83 -34.41
N LEU A 15 -2.02 -1.15 -33.45
CA LEU A 15 -0.84 -0.31 -33.71
C LEU A 15 0.35 -1.14 -34.17
N ILE A 16 0.62 -2.28 -33.52
CA ILE A 16 1.71 -3.19 -33.92
C ILE A 16 1.52 -3.69 -35.36
N ASP A 17 0.28 -3.96 -35.78
CA ASP A 17 -0.03 -4.40 -37.14
C ASP A 17 0.36 -3.38 -38.21
N THR A 18 0.33 -2.08 -37.89
CA THR A 18 0.75 -1.01 -38.81
C THR A 18 2.26 -0.85 -38.97
N LEU A 19 3.07 -1.46 -38.09
CA LEU A 19 4.52 -1.29 -38.10
C LEU A 19 5.18 -1.98 -39.31
N ALA A 20 6.17 -1.32 -39.90
CA ALA A 20 6.99 -1.87 -41.00
C ALA A 20 8.12 -2.78 -40.47
N ILE A 21 7.74 -3.82 -39.73
CA ILE A 21 8.66 -4.81 -39.12
C ILE A 21 8.26 -6.24 -39.51
N SER A 22 9.15 -7.21 -39.24
CA SER A 22 8.89 -8.61 -39.56
C SER A 22 7.66 -9.16 -38.82
N SER A 23 6.97 -10.14 -39.42
CA SER A 23 5.82 -10.80 -38.77
C SER A 23 6.22 -11.43 -37.43
N ALA A 24 7.41 -12.03 -37.34
CA ALA A 24 7.93 -12.59 -36.09
C ALA A 24 8.08 -11.51 -35.00
N SER A 25 8.58 -10.32 -35.36
CA SER A 25 8.68 -9.19 -34.42
C SER A 25 7.31 -8.68 -33.98
N LYS A 26 6.31 -8.66 -34.88
CA LYS A 26 4.93 -8.29 -34.51
C LYS A 26 4.34 -9.26 -33.50
N GLU A 27 4.44 -10.56 -33.77
CA GLU A 27 3.93 -11.59 -32.84
C GLU A 27 4.61 -11.53 -31.48
N LEU A 28 5.93 -11.30 -31.46
CA LEU A 28 6.66 -11.08 -30.21
C LEU A 28 6.15 -9.86 -29.43
N LEU A 29 5.99 -8.71 -30.10
CA LEU A 29 5.50 -7.50 -29.43
C LEU A 29 4.07 -7.66 -28.89
N LYS A 30 3.22 -8.41 -29.59
CA LYS A 30 1.85 -8.71 -29.15
C LYS A 30 1.79 -9.68 -27.98
N SER A 31 2.81 -10.53 -27.81
CA SER A 31 2.84 -11.47 -26.69
C SER A 31 3.28 -10.82 -25.37
N ILE A 32 4.16 -9.80 -25.43
CA ILE A 32 4.74 -9.15 -24.23
C ILE A 32 3.68 -8.71 -23.20
N PRO A 33 2.58 -8.02 -23.55
CA PRO A 33 1.57 -7.61 -22.57
C PRO A 33 0.86 -8.77 -21.87
N LEU A 34 0.96 -9.98 -22.42
CA LEU A 34 0.37 -11.20 -21.86
C LEU A 34 1.36 -11.98 -20.99
N LEU A 35 2.63 -11.56 -20.94
CA LEU A 35 3.67 -12.20 -20.14
C LEU A 35 3.60 -11.67 -18.71
N ASN A 36 2.74 -12.30 -17.92
CA ASN A 36 2.65 -12.11 -16.48
C ASN A 36 2.57 -13.46 -15.74
N GLY A 37 3.13 -13.54 -14.54
CA GLY A 37 3.22 -14.80 -13.80
C GLY A 37 4.24 -14.75 -12.67
N LYS A 38 4.79 -15.92 -12.32
CA LYS A 38 5.85 -16.05 -11.31
C LYS A 38 7.15 -16.52 -11.98
N GLU A 39 7.79 -17.57 -11.49
CA GLU A 39 9.03 -18.06 -12.08
C GLU A 39 8.86 -18.63 -13.49
N ASP A 40 7.67 -19.13 -13.82
CA ASP A 40 7.32 -19.68 -15.12
C ASP A 40 7.41 -18.65 -16.26
N VAL A 41 7.01 -17.40 -16.00
CA VAL A 41 7.11 -16.34 -17.02
C VAL A 41 8.57 -15.96 -17.27
N ILE A 42 9.44 -16.01 -16.26
CA ILE A 42 10.87 -15.78 -16.43
C ILE A 42 11.49 -16.85 -17.35
N GLU A 43 11.16 -18.12 -17.14
CA GLU A 43 11.60 -19.20 -18.03
C GLU A 43 11.12 -18.99 -19.48
N HIS A 44 9.91 -18.45 -19.66
CA HIS A 44 9.38 -18.12 -20.97
C HIS A 44 10.16 -16.96 -21.62
N ILE A 45 10.45 -15.89 -20.86
CA ILE A 45 11.18 -14.72 -21.34
C ILE A 45 12.57 -15.10 -21.86
N TYR A 46 13.29 -15.98 -21.16
CA TYR A 46 14.61 -16.44 -21.61
C TYR A 46 14.58 -17.26 -22.91
N LYS A 47 13.42 -17.75 -23.35
CA LYS A 47 13.26 -18.44 -24.65
C LYS A 47 13.03 -17.46 -25.81
N LEU A 48 12.75 -16.19 -25.52
CA LEU A 48 12.55 -15.15 -26.53
C LEU A 48 13.90 -14.67 -27.06
N PRO A 49 13.96 -14.12 -28.29
CA PRO A 49 15.18 -13.56 -28.86
C PRO A 49 15.52 -12.20 -28.20
N LEU A 50 16.05 -12.24 -26.99
CA LEU A 50 16.43 -11.05 -26.23
C LEU A 50 17.71 -10.42 -26.77
N ASN A 51 17.74 -9.10 -26.84
CA ASN A 51 18.99 -8.36 -27.00
C ASN A 51 19.73 -8.25 -25.65
N GLN A 52 20.95 -7.70 -25.66
CA GLN A 52 21.76 -7.56 -24.44
C GLN A 52 21.04 -6.74 -23.36
N GLU A 53 20.36 -5.66 -23.74
CA GLU A 53 19.65 -4.78 -22.81
C GLU A 53 18.49 -5.51 -22.12
N SER A 54 17.65 -6.21 -22.88
CA SER A 54 16.54 -7.02 -22.37
C SER A 54 17.04 -8.18 -21.50
N GLN A 55 18.17 -8.79 -21.85
CA GLN A 55 18.78 -9.83 -21.04
C GLN A 55 19.28 -9.28 -19.70
N HIS A 56 19.95 -8.12 -19.71
CA HIS A 56 20.37 -7.44 -18.48
C HIS A 56 19.17 -7.04 -17.60
N ALA A 57 18.11 -6.48 -18.19
CA ALA A 57 16.89 -6.13 -17.47
C ALA A 57 16.22 -7.36 -16.83
N THR A 58 16.14 -8.48 -17.57
CA THR A 58 15.58 -9.73 -17.06
C THR A 58 16.42 -10.29 -15.90
N ASN A 59 17.75 -10.31 -16.04
CA ASN A 59 18.64 -10.76 -14.97
C ASN A 59 18.49 -9.89 -13.71
N ASN A 60 18.38 -8.56 -13.87
CA ASN A 60 18.17 -7.67 -12.74
C ASN A 60 16.85 -7.95 -12.01
N LEU A 61 15.76 -8.22 -12.74
CA LEU A 61 14.48 -8.64 -12.15
C LEU A 61 14.60 -9.96 -11.37
N VAL A 62 15.36 -10.93 -11.90
CA VAL A 62 15.61 -12.21 -11.22
C VAL A 62 16.42 -12.02 -9.94
N GLU A 63 17.45 -11.18 -9.96
CA GLU A 63 18.24 -10.85 -8.77
C GLU A 63 17.39 -10.21 -7.67
N ILE A 64 16.53 -9.24 -8.03
CA ILE A 64 15.60 -8.60 -7.11
C ILE A 64 14.65 -9.63 -6.50
N TYR A 65 14.11 -10.52 -7.34
CA TYR A 65 13.19 -11.56 -6.88
C TYR A 65 13.86 -12.57 -5.95
N SER A 66 15.13 -12.92 -6.19
CA SER A 66 15.92 -13.75 -5.28
C SER A 66 16.07 -13.09 -3.91
N ILE A 67 16.35 -11.79 -3.86
CA ILE A 67 16.42 -11.04 -2.59
C ILE A 67 15.05 -11.05 -1.90
N LEU A 68 13.96 -10.84 -2.65
CA LEU A 68 12.59 -10.86 -2.09
C LEU A 68 12.20 -12.25 -1.56
N LYS A 69 12.72 -13.32 -2.16
CA LYS A 69 12.61 -14.70 -1.63
C LYS A 69 13.31 -14.84 -0.28
N ASP A 70 14.52 -14.30 -0.15
CA ASP A 70 15.26 -14.33 1.12
C ASP A 70 14.55 -13.53 2.22
N TYR A 71 13.79 -12.49 1.86
CA TYR A 71 12.88 -11.77 2.77
C TYR A 71 11.54 -12.48 3.03
N HIS A 72 11.30 -13.65 2.43
CA HIS A 72 10.02 -14.39 2.48
C HIS A 72 8.82 -13.61 1.92
N LEU A 73 9.05 -12.76 0.91
CA LEU A 73 8.02 -11.93 0.28
C LEU A 73 7.58 -12.42 -1.11
N ALA A 74 8.12 -13.55 -1.58
CA ALA A 74 7.88 -14.08 -2.93
C ALA A 74 6.39 -14.33 -3.25
N ASP A 75 5.58 -14.68 -2.25
CA ASP A 75 4.15 -14.92 -2.43
C ASP A 75 3.35 -13.66 -2.80
N TYR A 76 3.91 -12.48 -2.50
CA TYR A 76 3.29 -11.19 -2.79
C TYR A 76 3.78 -10.58 -4.12
N VAL A 77 4.67 -11.27 -4.84
CA VAL A 77 5.33 -10.73 -6.04
C VAL A 77 4.93 -11.55 -7.26
N HIS A 78 4.54 -10.84 -8.31
CA HIS A 78 4.35 -11.38 -9.65
C HIS A 78 5.11 -10.51 -10.64
N PHE A 79 5.65 -11.12 -11.67
CA PHE A 79 6.21 -10.39 -12.81
C PHE A 79 5.08 -10.07 -13.78
N ASP A 80 5.12 -8.86 -14.32
CA ASP A 80 4.25 -8.42 -15.41
C ASP A 80 5.07 -7.56 -16.37
N PHE A 81 5.37 -8.12 -17.54
CA PHE A 81 6.15 -7.45 -18.59
C PHE A 81 5.29 -6.51 -19.45
N GLY A 82 3.97 -6.46 -19.21
CA GLY A 82 3.05 -5.51 -19.81
C GLY A 82 2.96 -4.18 -19.05
N VAL A 83 3.48 -4.11 -17.81
CA VAL A 83 3.43 -2.88 -17.01
C VAL A 83 4.32 -1.80 -17.60
N ILE A 84 3.69 -0.72 -18.05
CA ILE A 84 4.35 0.54 -18.40
C ILE A 84 3.74 1.64 -17.55
N ARG A 85 4.57 2.40 -16.83
CA ARG A 85 4.13 3.49 -15.97
C ARG A 85 4.16 4.82 -16.73
N ASP A 86 3.17 5.67 -16.44
CA ASP A 86 2.97 6.99 -17.07
C ASP A 86 4.18 7.93 -16.96
N PHE A 87 5.03 7.74 -15.95
CA PHE A 87 6.15 8.61 -15.69
C PHE A 87 7.41 8.20 -16.45
N HIS A 88 7.86 9.05 -17.36
CA HIS A 88 9.07 8.83 -18.16
C HIS A 88 10.39 9.03 -17.40
N TYR A 89 10.36 9.09 -16.05
CA TYR A 89 11.56 9.22 -15.23
C TYR A 89 12.11 7.87 -14.74
N TYR A 90 11.38 6.77 -14.92
CA TYR A 90 11.87 5.44 -14.54
C TYR A 90 12.94 4.95 -15.51
N THR A 91 13.94 4.28 -14.96
CA THR A 91 15.19 3.87 -15.64
C THR A 91 15.49 2.38 -15.48
N GLY A 92 14.65 1.65 -14.74
CA GLY A 92 14.84 0.24 -14.43
C GLY A 92 13.53 -0.39 -13.96
N MET A 93 13.61 -1.25 -12.93
CA MET A 93 12.41 -1.92 -12.41
C MET A 93 11.32 -0.92 -12.00
N VAL A 94 10.08 -1.27 -12.29
CA VAL A 94 8.88 -0.60 -11.81
C VAL A 94 7.97 -1.63 -11.18
N PHE A 95 7.10 -1.18 -10.28
CA PHE A 95 6.11 -2.06 -9.66
C PHE A 95 4.88 -1.29 -9.22
N GLU A 96 3.81 -2.06 -9.04
CA GLU A 96 2.54 -1.60 -8.50
C GLU A 96 2.05 -2.59 -7.46
N GLY A 97 1.47 -2.08 -6.37
CA GLY A 97 0.90 -2.90 -5.32
C GLY A 97 -0.61 -2.90 -5.41
N TYR A 98 -1.20 -4.09 -5.45
CA TYR A 98 -2.64 -4.28 -5.50
C TYR A 98 -3.15 -4.90 -4.22
N SER A 99 -4.44 -4.70 -3.95
CA SER A 99 -5.13 -5.34 -2.84
C SER A 99 -6.40 -6.00 -3.34
N PRO A 100 -6.79 -7.16 -2.77
CA PRO A 100 -8.05 -7.80 -3.07
C PRO A 100 -9.22 -6.83 -2.94
N GLY A 101 -10.15 -6.90 -3.88
CA GLY A 101 -11.35 -6.06 -3.91
C GLY A 101 -11.14 -4.63 -4.42
N LEU A 102 -9.94 -4.27 -4.91
CA LEU A 102 -9.69 -3.01 -5.62
C LEU A 102 -9.20 -3.28 -7.04
N GLY A 103 -9.80 -2.61 -8.02
CA GLY A 103 -9.40 -2.68 -9.43
C GLY A 103 -8.38 -1.61 -9.83
N PHE A 104 -7.64 -1.06 -8.88
CA PHE A 104 -6.62 -0.03 -9.11
C PHE A 104 -5.50 -0.15 -8.08
N PRO A 105 -4.28 0.32 -8.40
CA PRO A 105 -3.11 0.15 -7.53
C PRO A 105 -3.21 0.98 -6.24
N LEU A 106 -2.77 0.40 -5.12
CA LEU A 106 -2.61 1.07 -3.82
C LEU A 106 -1.33 1.88 -3.74
N CYS A 107 -0.25 1.33 -4.27
CA CYS A 107 1.06 1.96 -4.35
C CYS A 107 1.70 1.68 -5.71
N GLY A 108 2.76 2.43 -5.98
CA GLY A 108 3.68 2.07 -7.05
C GLY A 108 4.99 2.81 -6.90
N GLY A 109 6.00 2.30 -7.58
CA GLY A 109 7.37 2.76 -7.45
C GLY A 109 8.27 2.18 -8.51
N GLY A 110 9.57 2.38 -8.32
CA GLY A 110 10.59 1.88 -9.24
C GLY A 110 11.93 2.60 -9.08
N ARG A 111 12.84 2.33 -10.01
CA ARG A 111 14.17 2.97 -10.09
C ARG A 111 14.19 4.14 -11.07
N TYR A 112 14.82 5.25 -10.68
CA TYR A 112 14.81 6.53 -11.37
C TYR A 112 16.15 7.26 -11.25
N ASP A 113 17.20 6.63 -11.75
CA ASP A 113 18.59 7.05 -11.55
C ASP A 113 18.91 8.43 -12.19
N ASP A 114 18.20 8.81 -13.26
CA ASP A 114 18.45 10.07 -13.96
C ASP A 114 17.73 11.27 -13.33
N LEU A 115 16.80 11.06 -12.39
CA LEU A 115 15.92 12.13 -11.91
C LEU A 115 16.70 13.22 -11.17
N LEU A 116 17.57 12.83 -10.25
CA LEU A 116 18.31 13.78 -9.41
C LEU A 116 19.42 14.50 -10.18
N GLY A 117 19.92 13.89 -11.27
CA GLY A 117 20.83 14.55 -12.20
C GLY A 117 20.23 15.82 -12.82
N LYS A 118 18.91 15.85 -13.07
CA LYS A 118 18.19 17.04 -13.57
C LYS A 118 18.17 18.21 -12.58
N TYR A 119 18.49 17.95 -11.31
CA TYR A 119 18.54 18.96 -10.24
C TYR A 119 19.97 19.22 -9.75
N GLY A 120 20.99 18.77 -10.49
CA GLY A 120 22.40 19.04 -10.18
C GLY A 120 23.06 18.08 -9.19
N ALA A 121 22.40 16.96 -8.85
CA ALA A 121 22.94 15.95 -7.96
C ALA A 121 22.78 14.53 -8.55
N PRO A 122 23.60 14.13 -9.55
CA PRO A 122 23.51 12.81 -10.16
C PRO A 122 23.74 11.70 -9.12
N MET A 123 22.71 10.88 -8.88
CA MET A 123 22.79 9.70 -8.02
C MET A 123 21.69 8.71 -8.39
N THR A 124 21.99 7.43 -8.27
CA THR A 124 21.00 6.37 -8.44
C THR A 124 19.93 6.46 -7.36
N ALA A 125 18.67 6.16 -7.70
CA ALA A 125 17.55 6.32 -6.79
C ALA A 125 16.44 5.31 -7.06
N THR A 126 15.78 4.88 -5.98
CA THR A 126 14.57 4.06 -6.05
C THR A 126 13.66 4.41 -4.88
N GLY A 127 12.37 4.15 -5.02
CA GLY A 127 11.38 4.46 -4.01
C GLY A 127 9.97 4.14 -4.48
N PHE A 128 9.01 4.44 -3.62
CA PHE A 128 7.59 4.21 -3.88
C PHE A 128 6.72 5.23 -3.16
N ALA A 129 5.48 5.34 -3.61
CA ALA A 129 4.45 6.11 -2.95
C ALA A 129 3.21 5.24 -2.68
N LEU A 130 2.52 5.52 -1.58
CA LEU A 130 1.31 4.82 -1.15
C LEU A 130 0.16 5.82 -1.07
N GLY A 131 -0.97 5.50 -1.69
CA GLY A 131 -2.18 6.32 -1.59
C GLY A 131 -2.93 6.03 -0.29
N MET A 132 -2.81 6.91 0.71
CA MET A 132 -3.40 6.70 2.04
C MET A 132 -4.93 6.51 2.00
N GLU A 133 -5.62 7.26 1.14
CA GLU A 133 -7.06 7.16 0.92
C GLU A 133 -7.43 5.78 0.36
N ARG A 134 -6.59 5.26 -0.56
CA ARG A 134 -6.77 3.93 -1.17
C ARG A 134 -6.55 2.82 -0.16
N VAL A 135 -5.57 2.96 0.74
CA VAL A 135 -5.33 2.02 1.84
C VAL A 135 -6.52 1.97 2.81
N ILE A 136 -7.04 3.14 3.21
CA ILE A 136 -8.23 3.22 4.07
C ILE A 136 -9.44 2.55 3.38
N LEU A 137 -9.60 2.77 2.08
CA LEU A 137 -10.67 2.14 1.29
C LEU A 137 -10.49 0.62 1.18
N ALA A 138 -9.27 0.12 0.91
CA ALA A 138 -8.95 -1.31 0.87
C ALA A 138 -9.29 -1.98 2.19
N ARG A 139 -8.90 -1.34 3.30
CA ARG A 139 -9.17 -1.81 4.66
C ARG A 139 -10.66 -1.96 4.91
N LYS A 140 -11.46 -0.95 4.53
CA LYS A 140 -12.93 -0.98 4.64
C LYS A 140 -13.53 -2.13 3.82
N ARG A 141 -13.09 -2.32 2.57
CA ARG A 141 -13.62 -3.40 1.69
C ARG A 141 -13.29 -4.81 2.19
N GLN A 142 -12.15 -4.98 2.85
CA GLN A 142 -11.73 -6.26 3.42
C GLN A 142 -12.29 -6.52 4.83
N ASN A 143 -13.14 -5.62 5.35
CA ASN A 143 -13.65 -5.69 6.73
C ASN A 143 -12.53 -5.80 7.78
N VAL A 144 -11.35 -5.24 7.49
CA VAL A 144 -10.24 -5.19 8.45
C VAL A 144 -10.58 -4.08 9.44
N ASN A 145 -11.13 -4.48 10.59
CA ASN A 145 -11.41 -3.55 11.66
C ASN A 145 -10.09 -3.02 12.22
N ALA A 146 -9.95 -1.70 12.26
CA ALA A 146 -8.90 -1.11 13.07
C ALA A 146 -9.20 -1.48 14.52
N GLN A 147 -8.22 -2.05 15.22
CA GLN A 147 -8.28 -2.07 16.68
C GLN A 147 -8.29 -0.62 17.13
N MET A 148 -9.46 -0.11 17.49
CA MET A 148 -9.53 1.17 18.18
C MET A 148 -8.80 1.02 19.50
N ALA A 149 -8.07 2.06 19.91
CA ALA A 149 -7.48 2.09 21.25
C ALA A 149 -8.56 1.72 22.27
N GLN A 150 -8.25 0.73 23.11
CA GLN A 150 -9.15 0.28 24.15
C GLN A 150 -9.48 1.47 25.05
N LYS A 151 -10.77 1.69 25.30
CA LYS A 151 -11.25 2.74 26.19
C LYS A 151 -11.29 2.15 27.59
N ASP A 152 -10.31 2.49 28.43
CA ASP A 152 -10.12 1.78 29.69
C ASP A 152 -11.09 2.24 30.77
N VAL A 153 -11.10 3.53 31.13
CA VAL A 153 -11.88 4.02 32.28
C VAL A 153 -12.67 5.28 31.95
N TYR A 154 -13.97 5.26 32.28
CA TYR A 154 -14.80 6.46 32.36
C TYR A 154 -14.95 6.92 33.81
N ILE A 155 -14.65 8.19 34.09
CA ILE A 155 -14.77 8.77 35.43
C ILE A 155 -15.92 9.77 35.47
N GLY A 156 -16.96 9.44 36.24
CA GLY A 156 -18.04 10.37 36.59
C GLY A 156 -17.79 11.05 37.94
N TYR A 157 -18.44 12.19 38.16
CA TYR A 157 -18.40 12.88 39.44
C TYR A 157 -19.71 13.63 39.73
N GLY A 158 -20.04 13.76 41.02
CA GLY A 158 -21.11 14.60 41.55
C GLY A 158 -20.65 16.04 41.79
N GLU A 159 -21.57 16.90 42.22
CA GLU A 159 -21.24 18.31 42.47
C GLU A 159 -20.10 18.49 43.48
N GLY A 160 -19.16 19.40 43.20
CA GLY A 160 -18.01 19.66 44.06
C GLY A 160 -16.85 18.65 43.96
N GLN A 161 -17.02 17.51 43.28
CA GLN A 161 -16.03 16.41 43.26
C GLN A 161 -15.02 16.45 42.10
N ILE A 162 -15.01 17.51 41.30
CA ILE A 162 -14.19 17.60 40.09
C ILE A 162 -12.68 17.47 40.37
N GLN A 163 -12.18 17.99 41.51
CA GLN A 163 -10.76 17.91 41.85
C GLN A 163 -10.30 16.47 42.11
N SER A 164 -11.09 15.70 42.87
CA SER A 164 -10.84 14.28 43.13
C SER A 164 -10.84 13.47 41.84
N ALA A 165 -11.83 13.72 40.98
CA ALA A 165 -11.97 13.06 39.69
C ALA A 165 -10.82 13.39 38.72
N ILE A 166 -10.35 14.64 38.66
CA ILE A 166 -9.17 15.04 37.88
C ILE A 166 -7.91 14.35 38.40
N THR A 167 -7.72 14.31 39.71
CA THR A 167 -6.54 13.68 40.33
C THR A 167 -6.47 12.20 39.96
N ARG A 168 -7.59 11.49 40.05
CA ARG A 168 -7.68 10.10 39.64
C ARG A 168 -7.47 9.91 38.14
N ALA A 169 -8.08 10.76 37.30
CA ALA A 169 -7.88 10.71 35.86
C ALA A 169 -6.40 10.86 35.48
N LYS A 170 -5.67 11.77 36.14
CA LYS A 170 -4.23 11.96 35.93
C LYS A 170 -3.42 10.73 36.33
N ALA A 171 -3.70 10.14 37.50
CA ALA A 171 -3.01 8.95 37.97
C ALA A 171 -3.17 7.78 36.97
N LEU A 172 -4.41 7.48 36.59
CA LEU A 172 -4.72 6.40 35.64
C LEU A 172 -4.08 6.64 34.26
N ARG A 173 -4.04 7.88 33.79
CA ARG A 173 -3.34 8.24 32.53
C ARG A 173 -1.84 8.04 32.63
N ASN A 174 -1.22 8.35 33.77
CA ASN A 174 0.21 8.10 34.01
C ASN A 174 0.53 6.59 34.08
N GLU A 175 -0.45 5.77 34.45
CA GLU A 175 -0.37 4.30 34.40
C GLU A 175 -0.57 3.73 32.99
N GLY A 176 -0.83 4.58 31.98
CA GLY A 176 -1.00 4.19 30.58
C GLY A 176 -2.45 3.96 30.15
N ASN A 177 -3.44 4.18 31.02
CA ASN A 177 -4.85 3.99 30.68
C ASN A 177 -5.40 5.13 29.80
N VAL A 178 -6.29 4.78 28.88
CA VAL A 178 -7.14 5.70 28.12
C VAL A 178 -8.36 6.10 28.97
N VAL A 179 -8.30 7.30 29.55
CA VAL A 179 -9.31 7.77 30.52
C VAL A 179 -10.09 8.98 30.01
N GLU A 180 -11.42 8.88 30.03
CA GLU A 180 -12.32 10.03 29.86
C GLU A 180 -12.91 10.45 31.21
N LEU A 181 -12.83 11.75 31.49
CA LEU A 181 -13.46 12.39 32.63
C LEU A 181 -14.75 13.06 32.13
N ALA A 182 -15.85 12.93 32.87
CA ALA A 182 -17.09 13.64 32.58
C ALA A 182 -16.86 15.16 32.46
N VAL A 183 -17.65 15.83 31.63
CA VAL A 183 -17.51 17.29 31.43
C VAL A 183 -18.28 18.09 32.48
N VAL A 184 -19.37 17.52 32.97
CA VAL A 184 -20.27 18.14 33.96
C VAL A 184 -20.54 17.17 35.11
N PRO A 185 -20.88 17.70 36.30
CA PRO A 185 -21.43 16.88 37.37
C PRO A 185 -22.67 16.12 36.88
N GLN A 186 -22.77 14.86 37.28
CA GLN A 186 -23.87 13.98 36.90
C GLN A 186 -24.09 12.94 38.00
N THR A 187 -25.24 12.29 38.01
CA THR A 187 -25.51 11.18 38.92
C THR A 187 -24.67 9.96 38.56
N LYS A 188 -24.47 9.05 39.54
CA LYS A 188 -23.76 7.79 39.31
C LYS A 188 -24.39 6.95 38.19
N ASN A 189 -25.72 6.98 38.06
CA ASN A 189 -26.45 6.21 37.04
C ASN A 189 -26.25 6.79 35.64
N GLU A 190 -26.29 8.12 35.48
CA GLU A 190 -25.99 8.80 34.21
C GLU A 190 -24.55 8.56 33.79
N ALA A 191 -23.62 8.60 34.74
CA ALA A 191 -22.22 8.35 34.49
C ALA A 191 -21.95 6.89 34.05
N ALA A 192 -22.55 5.91 34.75
CA ALA A 192 -22.43 4.50 34.39
C ALA A 192 -23.02 4.22 32.99
N SER A 193 -24.17 4.84 32.68
CA SER A 193 -24.81 4.74 31.37
C SER A 193 -23.93 5.34 30.26
N SER A 194 -23.35 6.52 30.52
CA SER A 194 -22.44 7.20 29.60
C SER A 194 -21.18 6.38 29.31
N GLY A 195 -20.53 5.83 30.34
CA GLY A 195 -19.35 4.96 30.18
C GLY A 195 -19.65 3.74 29.32
N LYS A 196 -20.77 3.06 29.59
CA LYS A 196 -21.19 1.88 28.81
C LYS A 196 -21.52 2.23 27.36
N GLN A 197 -22.30 3.29 27.10
CA GLN A 197 -22.67 3.71 25.75
C GLN A 197 -21.45 4.11 24.91
N LYS A 198 -20.44 4.73 25.55
CA LYS A 198 -19.20 5.15 24.90
C LYS A 198 -18.18 4.02 24.73
N GLY A 199 -18.46 2.84 25.29
CA GLY A 199 -17.62 1.64 25.15
C GLY A 199 -16.42 1.58 26.08
N TYR A 200 -16.49 2.19 27.27
CA TYR A 200 -15.44 2.07 28.29
C TYR A 200 -15.52 0.73 29.03
N VAL A 201 -14.37 0.14 29.33
CA VAL A 201 -14.24 -1.15 30.01
C VAL A 201 -14.59 -1.03 31.49
N ALA A 202 -14.16 0.05 32.14
CA ALA A 202 -14.34 0.30 33.55
C ALA A 202 -15.00 1.66 33.82
N PHE A 203 -15.59 1.79 35.01
CA PHE A 203 -16.29 2.98 35.46
C PHE A 203 -15.90 3.30 36.90
N GLU A 204 -15.54 4.56 37.15
CA GLU A 204 -15.34 5.11 38.51
C GLU A 204 -16.24 6.33 38.73
N TYR A 205 -16.68 6.53 39.97
CA TYR A 205 -17.54 7.66 40.34
C TYR A 205 -17.10 8.31 41.65
N PHE A 206 -17.04 9.63 41.65
CA PHE A 206 -16.76 10.45 42.82
C PHE A 206 -18.04 11.15 43.29
N ALA A 207 -18.48 10.89 44.51
CA ALA A 207 -19.69 11.46 45.13
C ALA A 207 -19.31 12.44 46.25
#